data_AF-A0A953JEX4-F1
#
_entry.id   AF-A0A953JEX4-F1
#
_cell.length_a   1.000
_cell.length_b   1.000
_cell.length_c   1.000
_cell.angle_alpha   90.00
_cell.angle_beta   90.00
_cell.angle_gamma   90.00
#
_symmetry.space_group_name_H-M   'P 1'
#
loop_
_entity.id
_entity.type
_entity.pdbx_description
1 polymer ?
#
loop_
_entity_poly.entity_id
_entity_poly.type
_entity_poly.pdbx_seq_one_letter_code
_entity_poly.pdbx_strand_id
1 'polypeptide(L)'
;GKFVLIPPGTWNVSAGVVLGGGARGLIMRGIIQYTGTAPATVLTLGDGGTVRNGEKLYTHLQVRRKTQSDWSSEADIGILARNLDASVLDVRLVEGFTIGLRTLGDGRGFEDSTLYLHRFLNNKIGLDIHCATAGAWNTSVRYYGGHFACATGINPTLDRFGIRLSQAPGAYTNHNRHVFDAPNFELRQLDPNVAIPFLNETGGSAIIGRALRMQACSPIVARHTSAAQDCEYEVAWANTYQVRIEYTATATRCGNAVYNRHRAPASRHLRLLGGMPNLRAAAFRHSALEIGVEGLAAIATSTTSATTLAGLSFNGLDGITATSRGLLLEATKGFAFVVDTSAAKEFSLAHWLVGGADGGRLFVRCFDAAMTVRENIAGDVLASLTTMQWNIPSKAWTGGATMADASLNRRMTVRLGPGVAFAQIGIVGLDGQIELEALRLYGLPEHAPALLCGTPALPVGQREFAAEITWDLPNLAPGATQLQDVTVPGCRQGDLAQAALASSTRFIELDAATWSNNTIRVMARNISPTASFDLSPATLSVAVTKRRVP
;
A
#
# COMPACT_ATOMS: atom_id res chain seq x y z
N GLY A 1 47.13 -12.17 -2.09
CA GLY A 1 47.42 -10.73 -1.98
C GLY A 1 48.01 -10.42 -0.62
N LYS A 2 48.73 -9.29 -0.47
CA LYS A 2 49.27 -8.82 0.83
C LYS A 2 48.21 -8.02 1.60
N PHE A 3 48.37 -7.95 2.92
CA PHE A 3 47.60 -7.06 3.79
C PHE A 3 48.38 -5.77 4.07
N VAL A 4 47.67 -4.66 4.14
CA VAL A 4 48.21 -3.39 4.67
C VAL A 4 47.82 -3.28 6.14
N LEU A 5 48.75 -2.83 6.98
CA LEU A 5 48.52 -2.56 8.40
C LEU A 5 48.65 -1.06 8.65
N ILE A 6 47.61 -0.44 9.22
CA ILE A 6 47.73 0.87 9.86
C ILE A 6 48.04 0.64 11.35
N PRO A 7 49.25 0.99 11.82
CA PRO A 7 49.63 0.72 13.21
C PRO A 7 48.85 1.60 14.20
N PRO A 8 48.90 1.29 15.51
CA PRO A 8 48.27 2.11 16.55
C PRO A 8 48.66 3.59 16.45
N GLY A 9 47.73 4.48 16.75
CA GLY A 9 47.94 5.93 16.70
C GLY A 9 46.86 6.67 15.90
N THR A 10 46.99 8.01 15.88
CA THR A 10 46.18 8.89 15.00
C THR A 10 47.05 9.35 13.84
N TRP A 11 46.66 8.97 12.63
CA TRP A 11 47.39 9.26 11.39
C TRP A 11 46.72 10.41 10.66
N ASN A 12 47.29 11.60 10.76
CA ASN A 12 46.75 12.78 10.08
C ASN A 12 47.02 12.71 8.58
N VAL A 13 45.98 12.93 7.78
CA VAL A 13 46.07 13.03 6.33
C VAL A 13 45.39 14.31 5.87
N SER A 14 46.02 15.03 4.93
CA SER A 14 45.47 16.23 4.30
C SER A 14 44.82 15.97 2.94
N ALA A 15 44.94 14.73 2.42
CA ALA A 15 44.37 14.26 1.17
C ALA A 15 43.87 12.82 1.30
N GLY A 16 43.12 12.35 0.29
CA GLY A 16 42.61 10.99 0.25
C GLY A 16 43.70 9.93 0.14
N VAL A 17 43.48 8.78 0.77
CA VAL A 17 44.34 7.60 0.72
C VAL A 17 43.61 6.48 -0.02
N VAL A 18 44.32 5.83 -0.95
CA VAL A 18 43.75 4.78 -1.79
C VAL A 18 44.47 3.46 -1.56
N LEU A 19 43.70 2.42 -1.25
CA LEU A 19 44.14 1.03 -1.29
C LEU A 19 43.48 0.34 -2.48
N GLY A 20 44.23 0.21 -3.58
CA GLY A 20 43.74 -0.42 -4.80
C GLY A 20 43.39 -1.91 -4.66
N GLY A 21 42.75 -2.44 -5.68
CA GLY A 21 42.19 -3.80 -5.73
C GLY A 21 43.22 -4.93 -5.69
N GLY A 22 44.51 -4.63 -5.92
CA GLY A 22 45.59 -5.62 -5.80
C GLY A 22 45.84 -6.13 -4.36
N ALA A 23 45.43 -5.36 -3.34
CA ALA A 23 45.58 -5.77 -1.94
C ALA A 23 44.59 -6.89 -1.56
N ARG A 24 44.97 -7.78 -0.63
CA ARG A 24 44.02 -8.75 -0.04
C ARG A 24 43.13 -8.09 1.01
N GLY A 25 43.60 -7.03 1.65
CA GLY A 25 42.88 -6.41 2.74
C GLY A 25 43.63 -5.31 3.47
N LEU A 26 42.95 -4.71 4.44
CA LEU A 26 43.45 -3.67 5.33
C LEU A 26 43.14 -4.06 6.78
N ILE A 27 44.12 -3.90 7.66
CA ILE A 27 43.95 -4.05 9.10
C ILE A 27 44.28 -2.71 9.74
N MET A 28 43.33 -2.11 10.46
CA MET A 28 43.54 -0.84 11.15
C MET A 28 43.60 -1.04 12.67
N ARG A 29 44.76 -0.76 13.26
CA ARG A 29 44.92 -0.62 14.72
C ARG A 29 44.90 0.83 15.19
N GLY A 30 45.18 1.76 14.27
CA GLY A 30 45.04 3.19 14.47
C GLY A 30 43.87 3.78 13.69
N ILE A 31 43.70 5.09 13.80
CA ILE A 31 42.66 5.87 13.12
C ILE A 31 43.28 6.79 12.08
N ILE A 32 42.66 6.88 10.90
CA ILE A 32 42.99 7.93 9.92
C ILE A 32 42.16 9.16 10.29
N GLN A 33 42.83 10.29 10.49
CA GLN A 33 42.19 11.57 10.76
C GLN A 33 42.41 12.52 9.59
N TYR A 34 41.34 12.89 8.91
CA TYR A 34 41.41 13.91 7.88
C TYR A 34 41.52 15.30 8.51
N THR A 35 42.61 16.01 8.21
CA THR A 35 42.90 17.37 8.71
C THR A 35 42.76 18.44 7.63
N GLY A 36 42.42 18.06 6.40
CA GLY A 36 42.12 19.02 5.34
C GLY A 36 40.81 19.77 5.59
N THR A 37 40.64 20.90 4.92
CA THR A 37 39.43 21.74 5.01
C THR A 37 38.47 21.49 3.85
N ALA A 38 38.97 21.06 2.68
CA ALA A 38 38.14 20.76 1.51
C ALA A 38 37.33 19.46 1.68
N PRO A 39 36.18 19.32 0.99
CA PRO A 39 35.53 18.03 0.76
C PRO A 39 36.48 17.04 0.09
N ALA A 40 36.59 15.82 0.63
CA ALA A 40 37.43 14.78 0.04
C ALA A 40 36.93 13.38 0.41
N THR A 41 37.22 12.40 -0.45
CA THR A 41 37.12 10.98 -0.07
C THR A 41 38.40 10.56 0.65
N VAL A 42 38.30 10.22 1.93
CA VAL A 42 39.47 10.05 2.80
C VAL A 42 40.11 8.66 2.67
N LEU A 43 39.32 7.60 2.68
CA LEU A 43 39.81 6.23 2.48
C LEU A 43 39.05 5.57 1.33
N THR A 44 39.75 5.24 0.25
CA THR A 44 39.20 4.46 -0.87
C THR A 44 39.73 3.03 -0.82
N LEU A 45 38.82 2.06 -0.87
CA LEU A 45 39.08 0.63 -0.88
C LEU A 45 38.63 0.03 -2.22
N GLY A 46 39.57 -0.62 -2.92
CA GLY A 46 39.32 -1.26 -4.21
C GLY A 46 39.40 -0.30 -5.40
N ASP A 47 39.52 -0.88 -6.58
CA ASP A 47 39.51 -0.16 -7.86
C ASP A 47 38.08 -0.01 -8.41
N GLY A 48 37.85 1.04 -9.21
CA GLY A 48 36.57 1.29 -9.88
C GLY A 48 36.48 0.65 -11.27
N GLY A 49 35.50 1.09 -12.06
CA GLY A 49 35.23 0.56 -13.40
C GLY A 49 34.99 -0.96 -13.41
N THR A 50 35.40 -1.67 -14.45
CA THR A 50 35.05 -3.10 -14.59
C THR A 50 35.80 -4.04 -13.64
N VAL A 51 36.62 -3.53 -12.71
CA VAL A 51 37.43 -4.34 -11.79
C VAL A 51 36.55 -4.98 -10.71
N ARG A 52 36.68 -6.30 -10.56
CA ARG A 52 36.08 -7.08 -9.48
C ARG A 52 37.03 -7.13 -8.28
N ASN A 53 36.67 -6.49 -7.18
CA ASN A 53 37.43 -6.55 -5.93
C ASN A 53 36.91 -7.70 -5.06
N GLY A 54 37.13 -8.93 -5.51
CA GLY A 54 36.62 -10.14 -4.85
C GLY A 54 37.37 -10.52 -3.56
N GLU A 55 36.63 -11.09 -2.60
CA GLU A 55 37.14 -11.79 -1.41
C GLU A 55 38.10 -10.95 -0.57
N LYS A 56 37.78 -9.68 -0.37
CA LYS A 56 38.59 -8.76 0.43
C LYS A 56 38.24 -8.87 1.91
N LEU A 57 39.24 -8.64 2.74
CA LEU A 57 39.07 -8.56 4.19
C LEU A 57 39.56 -7.21 4.70
N TYR A 58 38.63 -6.33 5.08
CA TYR A 58 38.92 -5.02 5.63
C TYR A 58 38.47 -4.98 7.09
N THR A 59 39.42 -4.97 8.02
CA THR A 59 39.14 -5.10 9.46
C THR A 59 39.43 -3.82 10.22
N HIS A 60 38.57 -3.53 11.19
CA HIS A 60 38.72 -2.47 12.17
C HIS A 60 38.82 -1.06 11.58
N LEU A 61 38.14 -0.79 10.46
CA LEU A 61 38.22 0.48 9.74
C LEU A 61 37.80 1.65 10.64
N GLN A 62 38.67 2.65 10.75
CA GLN A 62 38.48 3.83 11.60
C GLN A 62 38.92 5.09 10.86
N VAL A 63 37.96 5.94 10.50
CA VAL A 63 38.22 7.21 9.81
C VAL A 63 37.42 8.32 10.48
N ARG A 64 38.04 9.46 10.79
CA ARG A 64 37.32 10.63 11.29
C ARG A 64 37.78 11.91 10.63
N ARG A 65 36.89 12.89 10.59
CA ARG A 65 37.22 14.26 10.21
C ARG A 65 37.61 15.07 11.46
N LYS A 66 38.70 15.84 11.40
CA LYS A 66 39.10 16.72 12.52
C LYS A 66 38.10 17.85 12.74
N THR A 67 37.64 18.45 11.64
CA THR A 67 36.65 19.55 11.65
C THR A 67 35.37 19.02 11.04
N GLN A 68 34.24 19.16 11.76
CA GLN A 68 32.93 18.72 11.29
C GLN A 68 32.63 19.25 9.88
N SER A 69 32.18 18.35 9.00
CA SER A 69 31.68 18.72 7.68
C SER A 69 30.40 19.56 7.79
N ASP A 70 30.29 20.59 6.95
CA ASP A 70 29.09 21.40 6.78
C ASP A 70 27.97 20.65 6.04
N TRP A 71 28.28 19.46 5.53
CA TRP A 71 27.40 18.58 4.75
C TRP A 71 26.95 19.14 3.40
N SER A 72 27.65 20.14 2.86
CA SER A 72 27.31 20.77 1.59
C SER A 72 27.72 19.93 0.37
N SER A 73 28.70 19.03 0.51
CA SER A 73 29.28 18.27 -0.60
C SER A 73 29.29 16.77 -0.35
N GLU A 74 28.70 16.02 -1.28
CA GLU A 74 28.74 14.54 -1.28
C GLU A 74 30.08 13.95 -1.73
N ALA A 75 31.04 14.77 -2.15
CA ALA A 75 32.41 14.34 -2.36
C ALA A 75 33.16 14.12 -1.03
N ASP A 76 32.64 14.66 0.07
CA ASP A 76 33.15 14.46 1.42
C ASP A 76 32.71 13.10 2.00
N ILE A 77 33.55 12.10 1.79
CA ILE A 77 33.29 10.70 2.10
C ILE A 77 34.37 10.19 3.04
N GLY A 78 33.99 9.63 4.19
CA GLY A 78 34.95 9.00 5.11
C GLY A 78 35.59 7.76 4.49
N ILE A 79 34.76 6.80 4.08
CA ILE A 79 35.18 5.53 3.48
C ILE A 79 34.41 5.28 2.19
N LEU A 80 35.10 5.02 1.09
CA LEU A 80 34.54 4.59 -0.19
C LEU A 80 35.00 3.16 -0.50
N ALA A 81 34.07 2.23 -0.60
CA ALA A 81 34.35 0.82 -0.93
C ALA A 81 33.77 0.48 -2.30
N ARG A 82 34.63 0.16 -3.26
CA ARG A 82 34.26 0.00 -4.69
C ARG A 82 34.23 -1.45 -5.12
N ASN A 83 33.17 -1.84 -5.81
CA ASN A 83 33.03 -3.11 -6.52
C ASN A 83 33.46 -4.34 -5.70
N LEU A 84 33.13 -4.35 -4.41
CA LEU A 84 33.49 -5.45 -3.53
C LEU A 84 32.53 -6.60 -3.74
N ASP A 85 33.07 -7.79 -3.92
CA ASP A 85 32.31 -9.02 -4.12
C ASP A 85 32.77 -10.06 -3.10
N ALA A 86 31.83 -10.79 -2.49
CA ALA A 86 32.09 -11.83 -1.49
C ALA A 86 33.10 -11.42 -0.41
N SER A 87 33.02 -10.16 0.05
CA SER A 87 34.01 -9.52 0.92
C SER A 87 33.47 -9.26 2.33
N VAL A 88 34.37 -8.99 3.27
CA VAL A 88 34.03 -8.63 4.65
C VAL A 88 34.62 -7.28 5.01
N LEU A 89 33.78 -6.38 5.54
CA LEU A 89 34.21 -5.10 6.08
C LEU A 89 33.76 -4.98 7.54
N ASP A 90 34.69 -4.67 8.43
CA ASP A 90 34.41 -4.29 9.81
C ASP A 90 34.73 -2.80 9.97
N VAL A 91 33.67 -1.98 10.09
CA VAL A 91 33.75 -0.52 10.26
C VAL A 91 33.52 -0.17 11.70
N ARG A 92 34.59 0.17 12.41
CA ARG A 92 34.57 0.48 13.85
C ARG A 92 34.11 1.90 14.11
N LEU A 93 34.58 2.85 13.31
CA LEU A 93 34.23 4.26 13.43
C LEU A 93 34.31 4.95 12.07
N VAL A 94 33.24 5.67 11.71
CA VAL A 94 33.31 6.72 10.72
C VAL A 94 32.58 7.97 11.18
N GLU A 95 33.28 9.10 11.23
CA GLU A 95 32.80 10.29 11.93
C GLU A 95 33.05 11.62 11.23
N GLY A 96 32.01 12.46 11.18
CA GLY A 96 32.09 13.90 10.89
C GLY A 96 32.06 14.29 9.41
N PHE A 97 31.60 13.39 8.53
CA PHE A 97 31.58 13.58 7.07
C PHE A 97 30.19 13.92 6.53
N THR A 98 30.08 14.37 5.27
CA THR A 98 28.77 14.33 4.60
C THR A 98 28.29 12.89 4.47
N ILE A 99 29.14 12.00 3.97
CA ILE A 99 28.87 10.57 3.87
C ILE A 99 29.89 9.81 4.69
N GLY A 100 29.43 9.02 5.66
CA GLY A 100 30.31 8.17 6.45
C GLY A 100 30.96 7.09 5.58
N LEU A 101 30.17 6.12 5.16
CA LEU A 101 30.57 5.04 4.25
C LEU A 101 29.76 5.11 2.97
N ARG A 102 30.41 4.97 1.81
CA ARG A 102 29.76 4.67 0.54
C ARG A 102 30.18 3.29 0.05
N THR A 103 29.21 2.41 -0.17
CA THR A 103 29.39 1.19 -0.98
C THR A 103 29.03 1.53 -2.41
N LEU A 104 29.94 1.26 -3.35
CA LEU A 104 29.84 1.77 -4.71
C LEU A 104 29.93 0.62 -5.72
N GLY A 105 28.88 0.45 -6.52
CA GLY A 105 28.97 -0.20 -7.82
C GLY A 105 29.35 0.82 -8.89
N ASP A 106 30.44 0.60 -9.61
CA ASP A 106 30.99 1.49 -10.63
C ASP A 106 31.49 0.63 -11.79
N GLY A 107 30.76 0.51 -12.89
CA GLY A 107 31.06 -0.42 -14.00
C GLY A 107 31.01 -1.92 -13.65
N ARG A 108 30.80 -2.26 -12.36
CA ARG A 108 30.69 -3.61 -11.80
C ARG A 108 29.84 -3.57 -10.51
N GLY A 109 29.71 -4.71 -9.84
CA GLY A 109 28.89 -4.92 -8.65
C GLY A 109 29.59 -4.69 -7.32
N PHE A 110 28.87 -4.11 -6.35
CA PHE A 110 29.11 -4.33 -4.93
C PHE A 110 28.10 -5.37 -4.43
N GLU A 111 28.54 -6.60 -4.16
CA GLU A 111 27.62 -7.72 -3.89
C GLU A 111 28.15 -8.77 -2.93
N ASP A 112 27.24 -9.62 -2.45
CA ASP A 112 27.48 -10.82 -1.65
C ASP A 112 28.41 -10.63 -0.43
N SER A 113 28.53 -9.39 0.02
CA SER A 113 29.47 -8.97 1.05
C SER A 113 28.78 -8.84 2.40
N THR A 114 29.59 -8.91 3.46
CA THR A 114 29.13 -8.77 4.84
C THR A 114 29.81 -7.56 5.49
N LEU A 115 29.00 -6.67 6.07
CA LEU A 115 29.47 -5.49 6.76
C LEU A 115 29.09 -5.54 8.23
N TYR A 116 30.08 -5.42 9.10
CA TYR A 116 29.88 -5.17 10.53
C TYR A 116 29.94 -3.65 10.74
N LEU A 117 28.79 -3.09 11.07
CA LEU A 117 28.63 -1.65 11.26
C LEU A 117 28.69 -1.36 12.76
N HIS A 118 29.69 -0.60 13.20
CA HIS A 118 29.76 -0.13 14.58
C HIS A 118 29.33 1.33 14.66
N ARG A 119 30.25 2.30 14.78
CA ARG A 119 29.90 3.69 15.08
C ARG A 119 29.92 4.57 13.82
N PHE A 120 28.78 5.18 13.52
CA PHE A 120 28.59 6.11 12.42
C PHE A 120 28.10 7.43 13.02
N LEU A 121 29.02 8.35 13.27
CA LEU A 121 28.74 9.52 14.11
C LEU A 121 28.81 10.82 13.31
N ASN A 122 27.87 11.74 13.54
CA ASN A 122 27.90 13.11 13.02
C ASN A 122 28.05 13.19 11.49
N ASN A 123 27.52 12.19 10.78
CA ASN A 123 27.45 12.18 9.32
C ASN A 123 26.06 12.63 8.85
N LYS A 124 25.96 13.31 7.70
CA LYS A 124 24.63 13.58 7.10
C LYS A 124 23.97 12.27 6.69
N ILE A 125 24.75 11.43 6.02
CA ILE A 125 24.39 10.09 5.58
C ILE A 125 25.39 9.13 6.23
N GLY A 126 24.92 8.22 7.07
CA GLY A 126 25.79 7.23 7.69
C GLY A 126 26.36 6.25 6.66
N LEU A 127 25.47 5.54 5.97
CA LEU A 127 25.80 4.61 4.90
C LEU A 127 25.07 5.00 3.62
N ASP A 128 25.80 5.16 2.52
CA ASP A 128 25.26 5.36 1.19
C ASP A 128 25.52 4.12 0.31
N ILE A 129 24.46 3.53 -0.20
CA ILE A 129 24.46 2.39 -1.11
C ILE A 129 24.24 2.96 -2.50
N HIS A 130 25.30 3.00 -3.31
CA HIS A 130 25.33 3.79 -4.53
C HIS A 130 25.72 2.98 -5.76
N CYS A 131 25.13 3.32 -6.90
CA CYS A 131 25.58 2.91 -8.24
C CYS A 131 25.96 4.14 -9.08
N ALA A 132 27.19 4.16 -9.63
CA ALA A 132 27.68 5.25 -10.48
C ALA A 132 27.35 5.09 -11.96
N THR A 133 27.04 3.87 -12.43
CA THR A 133 26.84 3.60 -13.86
C THR A 133 25.65 2.68 -14.11
N ALA A 134 25.11 2.68 -15.33
CA ALA A 134 24.00 1.80 -15.74
C ALA A 134 24.36 0.30 -15.69
N GLY A 135 25.62 -0.04 -15.97
CA GLY A 135 26.12 -1.42 -15.94
C GLY A 135 26.62 -1.89 -14.57
N ALA A 136 26.51 -1.07 -13.53
CA ALA A 136 26.87 -1.43 -12.16
C ALA A 136 25.69 -2.05 -11.41
N TRP A 137 25.95 -2.64 -10.25
CA TRP A 137 24.91 -3.06 -9.32
C TRP A 137 25.39 -2.95 -7.87
N ASN A 138 24.45 -2.89 -6.93
CA ASN A 138 24.75 -2.96 -5.51
C ASN A 138 23.63 -3.72 -4.80
N THR A 139 23.87 -4.99 -4.48
CA THR A 139 22.83 -6.00 -4.21
C THR A 139 23.33 -7.12 -3.29
N SER A 140 22.43 -7.84 -2.61
CA SER A 140 22.76 -9.06 -1.84
C SER A 140 23.78 -8.84 -0.70
N VAL A 141 23.67 -7.73 0.02
CA VAL A 141 24.60 -7.36 1.10
C VAL A 141 23.96 -7.57 2.47
N ARG A 142 24.75 -8.09 3.43
CA ARG A 142 24.33 -8.28 4.83
C ARG A 142 25.03 -7.27 5.72
N TYR A 143 24.26 -6.61 6.59
CA TYR A 143 24.74 -5.57 7.49
C TYR A 143 24.37 -5.96 8.93
N TYR A 144 25.37 -5.98 9.82
CA TYR A 144 25.20 -6.33 11.22
C TYR A 144 25.44 -5.12 12.12
N GLY A 145 24.44 -4.78 12.93
CA GLY A 145 24.48 -3.67 13.86
C GLY A 145 24.40 -2.31 13.18
N GLY A 146 25.15 -1.36 13.74
CA GLY A 146 25.19 0.04 13.31
C GLY A 146 24.63 0.93 14.39
N HIS A 147 25.41 1.92 14.82
CA HIS A 147 24.98 3.02 15.66
C HIS A 147 25.16 4.31 14.87
N PHE A 148 24.08 4.69 14.18
CA PHE A 148 23.98 5.90 13.36
C PHE A 148 23.46 7.04 14.22
N ALA A 149 24.34 7.96 14.60
CA ALA A 149 23.99 8.99 15.57
C ALA A 149 24.54 10.36 15.18
N CYS A 150 23.78 11.41 15.51
CA CYS A 150 24.26 12.79 15.42
C CYS A 150 24.17 13.45 16.79
N ALA A 151 25.10 14.33 17.13
CA ALA A 151 24.99 15.18 18.30
C ALA A 151 24.05 16.37 18.01
N THR A 152 23.40 16.89 19.06
CA THR A 152 22.36 17.95 18.98
C THR A 152 22.81 19.21 18.24
N GLY A 153 24.08 19.63 18.40
CA GLY A 153 24.61 20.86 17.80
C GLY A 153 25.07 20.73 16.35
N ILE A 154 25.04 19.54 15.76
CA ILE A 154 25.56 19.30 14.40
C ILE A 154 24.48 19.63 13.37
N ASN A 155 24.73 20.68 12.59
CA ASN A 155 23.92 21.12 11.44
C ASN A 155 22.41 20.99 11.71
N PRO A 156 21.89 21.62 12.79
CA PRO A 156 20.60 21.26 13.39
C PRO A 156 19.42 21.38 12.43
N THR A 157 19.47 22.32 11.48
CA THR A 157 18.42 22.58 10.49
C THR A 157 18.47 21.67 9.26
N LEU A 158 19.51 20.84 9.12
CA LEU A 158 19.71 20.00 7.94
C LEU A 158 19.19 18.57 8.15
N ASP A 159 18.53 18.07 7.11
CA ASP A 159 18.09 16.68 6.99
C ASP A 159 19.24 15.70 7.07
N ARG A 160 18.95 14.52 7.62
CA ARG A 160 19.94 13.50 7.94
C ARG A 160 19.35 12.10 7.86
N PHE A 161 20.17 11.18 7.41
CA PHE A 161 19.78 9.84 7.01
C PHE A 161 20.74 8.82 7.61
N GLY A 162 20.22 7.78 8.24
CA GLY A 162 21.06 6.67 8.68
C GLY A 162 21.68 5.96 7.49
N ILE A 163 20.81 5.49 6.59
CA ILE A 163 21.13 4.72 5.41
C ILE A 163 20.41 5.35 4.21
N ARG A 164 21.14 5.51 3.10
CA ARG A 164 20.60 5.96 1.83
C ARG A 164 20.86 4.91 0.75
N LEU A 165 19.87 4.66 -0.08
CA LEU A 165 20.01 3.96 -1.36
C LEU A 165 19.85 5.00 -2.46
N SER A 166 20.89 5.15 -3.28
CA SER A 166 20.99 6.22 -4.27
C SER A 166 21.72 5.77 -5.54
N GLN A 167 21.74 6.62 -6.55
CA GLN A 167 22.34 6.35 -7.84
C GLN A 167 22.78 7.66 -8.51
N ALA A 168 23.79 7.58 -9.37
CA ALA A 168 24.04 8.66 -10.31
C ALA A 168 22.89 8.74 -11.35
N PRO A 169 22.66 9.90 -11.98
CA PRO A 169 21.67 10.02 -13.04
C PRO A 169 21.88 8.97 -14.14
N GLY A 170 20.84 8.22 -14.46
CA GLY A 170 20.88 7.14 -15.47
C GLY A 170 21.61 5.86 -15.04
N ALA A 171 22.08 5.77 -13.79
CA ALA A 171 22.71 4.56 -13.27
C ALA A 171 21.67 3.50 -12.83
N TYR A 172 22.17 2.30 -12.53
CA TYR A 172 21.35 1.19 -12.07
C TYR A 172 20.56 1.54 -10.80
N THR A 173 19.26 1.25 -10.80
CA THR A 173 18.33 1.64 -9.71
C THR A 173 17.75 0.46 -8.93
N ASN A 174 17.93 -0.78 -9.38
CA ASN A 174 17.26 -1.93 -8.76
C ASN A 174 18.12 -2.58 -7.67
N HIS A 175 18.48 -1.80 -6.64
CA HIS A 175 19.17 -2.34 -5.47
C HIS A 175 18.30 -3.38 -4.79
N ASN A 176 18.79 -4.59 -4.60
CA ASN A 176 17.98 -5.66 -4.06
C ASN A 176 18.68 -6.48 -2.98
N ARG A 177 17.88 -7.10 -2.12
CA ARG A 177 18.32 -8.04 -1.08
C ARG A 177 19.38 -7.46 -0.14
N HIS A 178 19.10 -6.27 0.40
CA HIS A 178 19.92 -5.67 1.46
C HIS A 178 19.30 -5.99 2.82
N VAL A 179 20.04 -6.67 3.69
CA VAL A 179 19.52 -7.13 4.99
C VAL A 179 20.30 -6.49 6.13
N PHE A 180 19.61 -5.70 6.95
CA PHE A 180 20.16 -5.03 8.12
C PHE A 180 19.62 -5.68 9.40
N ASP A 181 20.52 -6.23 10.21
CA ASP A 181 20.20 -6.87 11.47
C ASP A 181 20.57 -5.95 12.65
N ALA A 182 19.56 -5.50 13.40
CA ALA A 182 19.65 -4.69 14.61
C ALA A 182 20.41 -3.33 14.50
N PRO A 183 20.20 -2.51 13.45
CA PRO A 183 20.73 -1.15 13.43
C PRO A 183 20.00 -0.24 14.44
N ASN A 184 20.75 0.71 14.98
CA ASN A 184 20.30 1.71 15.95
C ASN A 184 20.49 3.11 15.37
N PHE A 185 19.41 3.89 15.38
CA PHE A 185 19.35 5.25 14.86
C PHE A 185 19.08 6.22 15.99
N GLU A 186 20.01 7.16 16.21
CA GLU A 186 19.89 8.28 17.13
C GLU A 186 20.17 9.60 16.38
N LEU A 187 19.31 9.90 15.42
CA LEU A 187 19.62 10.89 14.39
C LEU A 187 19.40 12.34 14.84
N ARG A 188 18.66 12.57 15.93
CA ARG A 188 18.32 13.91 16.46
C ARG A 188 17.45 14.73 15.50
N GLN A 189 16.19 14.33 15.45
CA GLN A 189 15.12 15.14 14.90
C GLN A 189 14.95 16.40 15.75
N LEU A 190 15.02 17.55 15.10
CA LEU A 190 14.81 18.90 15.62
C LEU A 190 14.15 19.68 14.50
N ASP A 191 13.04 20.38 14.77
CA ASP A 191 12.41 21.19 13.72
C ASP A 191 13.39 22.28 13.22
N PRO A 192 13.52 22.49 11.90
CA PRO A 192 12.69 21.95 10.82
C PRO A 192 13.23 20.68 10.14
N ASN A 193 14.25 20.01 10.69
CA ASN A 193 14.90 18.89 10.02
C ASN A 193 14.04 17.63 9.94
N VAL A 194 14.36 16.80 8.96
CA VAL A 194 13.94 15.41 8.86
C VAL A 194 15.11 14.51 9.23
N ALA A 195 14.87 13.58 10.16
CA ALA A 195 15.87 12.65 10.65
C ALA A 195 15.33 11.21 10.59
N ILE A 196 15.64 10.49 9.51
CA ILE A 196 15.03 9.18 9.20
C ILE A 196 16.07 8.07 9.01
N PRO A 197 15.76 6.83 9.41
CA PRO A 197 16.66 5.69 9.22
C PRO A 197 17.00 5.39 7.76
N PHE A 198 16.00 5.28 6.88
CA PHE A 198 16.19 4.90 5.48
C PHE A 198 15.69 5.98 4.52
N LEU A 199 16.52 6.36 3.56
CA LEU A 199 16.13 7.12 2.37
C LEU A 199 16.35 6.24 1.14
N ASN A 200 15.30 5.89 0.42
CA ASN A 200 15.39 5.09 -0.80
C ASN A 200 14.99 5.92 -2.02
N GLU A 201 15.99 6.29 -2.81
CA GLU A 201 15.85 7.13 -4.01
C GLU A 201 15.80 6.30 -5.31
N THR A 202 15.64 4.98 -5.15
CA THR A 202 15.88 3.99 -6.19
C THR A 202 14.64 3.13 -6.42
N GLY A 203 14.69 2.25 -7.41
CA GLY A 203 13.68 1.19 -7.62
C GLY A 203 13.93 -0.05 -6.76
N GLY A 204 14.68 0.08 -5.67
CA GLY A 204 15.18 -1.06 -4.91
C GLY A 204 14.08 -1.89 -4.25
N SER A 205 14.32 -3.20 -4.16
CA SER A 205 13.38 -4.19 -3.62
C SER A 205 14.02 -5.09 -2.57
N ALA A 206 13.22 -5.71 -1.69
CA ALA A 206 13.73 -6.58 -0.63
C ALA A 206 14.80 -5.89 0.24
N ILE A 207 14.57 -4.62 0.60
CA ILE A 207 15.36 -3.91 1.61
C ILE A 207 14.77 -4.22 2.97
N ILE A 208 15.49 -4.99 3.78
CA ILE A 208 14.98 -5.60 5.00
C ILE A 208 15.74 -5.04 6.19
N GLY A 209 15.05 -4.29 7.04
CA GLY A 209 15.54 -3.84 8.34
C GLY A 209 14.90 -4.63 9.47
N ARG A 210 15.70 -5.35 10.27
CA ARG A 210 15.23 -6.16 11.39
C ARG A 210 15.64 -5.58 12.73
N ALA A 211 14.76 -5.69 13.72
CA ALA A 211 14.99 -5.25 15.09
C ALA A 211 15.54 -3.81 15.19
N LEU A 212 14.97 -2.88 14.41
CA LEU A 212 15.41 -1.49 14.35
C LEU A 212 15.13 -0.79 15.69
N ARG A 213 16.10 0.01 16.15
CA ARG A 213 15.90 0.98 17.24
C ARG A 213 15.88 2.40 16.67
N MET A 214 14.84 3.17 16.98
CA MET A 214 14.68 4.56 16.55
C MET A 214 14.59 5.49 17.78
N GLN A 215 15.61 6.31 18.02
CA GLN A 215 15.60 7.33 19.06
C GLN A 215 15.77 8.72 18.44
N ALA A 216 14.89 9.66 18.82
CA ALA A 216 14.92 11.03 18.31
C ALA A 216 14.98 11.03 16.76
N CYS A 217 14.14 10.20 16.15
CA CYS A 217 13.91 10.19 14.71
C CYS A 217 12.56 10.84 14.43
N SER A 218 12.39 11.35 13.22
CA SER A 218 11.05 11.62 12.68
C SER A 218 10.19 10.35 12.74
N PRO A 219 8.85 10.44 12.81
CA PRO A 219 7.94 9.27 12.80
C PRO A 219 7.87 8.58 11.43
N ILE A 220 9.00 8.47 10.74
CA ILE A 220 9.19 7.94 9.40
C ILE A 220 10.38 6.99 9.47
N VAL A 221 10.18 5.69 9.28
CA VAL A 221 11.28 4.73 9.25
C VAL A 221 12.00 4.75 7.91
N ALA A 222 11.24 4.96 6.84
CA ALA A 222 11.77 5.04 5.49
C ALA A 222 11.03 6.11 4.68
N ARG A 223 11.77 6.83 3.83
CA ARG A 223 11.22 7.67 2.77
C ARG A 223 11.56 7.07 1.42
N HIS A 224 10.56 6.84 0.59
CA HIS A 224 10.70 6.30 -0.75
C HIS A 224 10.36 7.39 -1.76
N THR A 225 11.27 7.65 -2.71
CA THR A 225 11.10 8.73 -3.70
C THR A 225 10.98 8.23 -5.14
N SER A 226 11.04 6.91 -5.35
CA SER A 226 11.03 6.26 -6.66
C SER A 226 10.19 4.98 -6.62
N ALA A 227 10.58 3.93 -7.33
CA ALA A 227 9.81 2.71 -7.54
C ALA A 227 10.09 1.61 -6.50
N ALA A 228 10.46 1.95 -5.28
CA ALA A 228 10.79 0.97 -4.24
C ALA A 228 9.56 0.17 -3.77
N GLN A 229 9.71 -1.15 -3.69
CA GLN A 229 8.65 -2.10 -3.31
C GLN A 229 9.25 -3.28 -2.54
N ASP A 230 8.41 -4.10 -1.89
CA ASP A 230 8.84 -5.31 -1.17
C ASP A 230 9.89 -5.07 -0.08
N CYS A 231 9.98 -3.85 0.46
CA CYS A 231 10.84 -3.51 1.59
C CYS A 231 10.12 -3.78 2.91
N GLU A 232 10.86 -4.21 3.93
CA GLU A 232 10.33 -4.50 5.26
C GLU A 232 11.14 -3.80 6.33
N TYR A 233 10.46 -3.07 7.22
CA TYR A 233 11.09 -2.35 8.32
C TYR A 233 10.47 -2.75 9.65
N GLU A 234 11.16 -3.61 10.39
CA GLU A 234 10.72 -4.09 11.70
C GLU A 234 11.29 -3.19 12.82
N VAL A 235 10.42 -2.36 13.40
CA VAL A 235 10.78 -1.43 14.47
C VAL A 235 10.57 -2.10 15.83
N ALA A 236 11.67 -2.55 16.43
CA ALA A 236 11.67 -3.16 17.76
C ALA A 236 11.41 -2.14 18.87
N TRP A 237 11.92 -0.92 18.72
CA TRP A 237 11.71 0.16 19.69
C TRP A 237 11.74 1.53 19.01
N ALA A 238 10.84 2.42 19.42
CA ALA A 238 10.86 3.82 19.04
C ALA A 238 10.41 4.71 20.20
N ASN A 239 11.01 5.89 20.37
CA ASN A 239 10.48 6.94 21.27
C ASN A 239 9.54 7.93 20.55
N THR A 240 9.38 7.79 19.23
CA THR A 240 8.40 8.50 18.42
C THR A 240 7.35 7.50 17.92
N TYR A 241 6.10 7.94 17.85
CA TYR A 241 4.92 7.11 17.62
C TYR A 241 4.35 7.28 16.21
N GLN A 242 3.51 6.34 15.76
CA GLN A 242 2.95 6.30 14.40
C GLN A 242 4.02 6.21 13.30
N VAL A 243 5.05 5.39 13.55
CA VAL A 243 6.12 5.16 12.60
C VAL A 243 5.56 4.54 11.32
N ARG A 244 5.82 5.21 10.19
CA ARG A 244 5.31 4.86 8.85
C ARG A 244 6.40 4.92 7.78
N ILE A 245 6.04 4.50 6.58
CA ILE A 245 6.79 4.83 5.36
C ILE A 245 6.19 6.11 4.78
N GLU A 246 7.06 7.03 4.39
CA GLU A 246 6.68 8.20 3.62
C GLU A 246 6.96 7.95 2.14
N TYR A 247 5.93 8.10 1.31
CA TYR A 247 6.06 8.10 -0.14
C TYR A 247 5.98 9.55 -0.61
N THR A 248 7.01 10.04 -1.30
CA THR A 248 6.98 11.40 -1.85
C THR A 248 6.13 11.45 -3.12
N ALA A 249 5.85 12.65 -3.62
CA ALA A 249 5.11 12.85 -4.87
C ALA A 249 5.77 12.20 -6.10
N THR A 250 7.08 11.94 -6.05
CA THR A 250 7.83 11.28 -7.13
C THR A 250 7.86 9.75 -7.00
N ALA A 251 7.36 9.19 -5.89
CA ALA A 251 7.25 7.75 -5.74
C ALA A 251 6.25 7.18 -6.74
N THR A 252 6.60 6.05 -7.35
CA THR A 252 5.78 5.43 -8.43
C THR A 252 5.28 4.04 -8.07
N ARG A 253 5.70 3.50 -6.92
CA ARG A 253 5.28 2.18 -6.39
C ARG A 253 5.10 2.22 -4.87
N CYS A 254 4.40 1.22 -4.35
CA CYS A 254 4.32 0.91 -2.92
C CYS A 254 4.42 -0.61 -2.70
N GLY A 255 3.91 -1.12 -1.57
CA GLY A 255 4.00 -2.54 -1.22
C GLY A 255 5.03 -2.88 -0.14
N ASN A 256 5.52 -1.85 0.54
CA ASN A 256 6.48 -1.99 1.63
C ASN A 256 5.75 -2.08 2.97
N ALA A 257 6.37 -2.70 3.97
CA ALA A 257 5.76 -2.94 5.27
C ALA A 257 6.56 -2.31 6.42
N VAL A 258 5.85 -1.79 7.42
CA VAL A 258 6.40 -1.44 8.73
C VAL A 258 5.81 -2.35 9.79
N TYR A 259 6.66 -3.05 10.53
CA TYR A 259 6.24 -3.87 11.66
C TYR A 259 6.57 -3.19 12.97
N ASN A 260 5.59 -2.50 13.56
CA ASN A 260 5.72 -1.82 14.84
C ASN A 260 5.60 -2.81 16.01
N ARG A 261 6.71 -3.47 16.39
CA ARG A 261 6.71 -4.49 17.46
C ARG A 261 6.56 -3.92 18.87
N HIS A 262 6.87 -2.65 19.06
CA HIS A 262 6.73 -1.95 20.34
C HIS A 262 5.26 -1.69 20.77
N ARG A 263 4.26 -2.05 19.94
CA ARG A 263 2.83 -1.73 20.14
C ARG A 263 1.92 -2.95 20.33
N ALA A 264 2.45 -4.04 20.89
CA ALA A 264 1.81 -5.35 21.10
C ALA A 264 1.89 -6.32 19.90
N PRO A 265 1.89 -7.66 20.15
CA PRO A 265 2.13 -8.67 19.10
C PRO A 265 1.11 -8.71 17.97
N ALA A 266 -0.13 -8.26 18.21
CA ALA A 266 -1.20 -8.28 17.21
C ALA A 266 -0.94 -7.35 16.01
N SER A 267 0.00 -6.39 16.12
CA SER A 267 0.44 -5.53 15.01
C SER A 267 1.11 -6.30 13.85
N ARG A 268 1.34 -7.61 14.03
CA ARG A 268 1.95 -8.51 13.05
C ARG A 268 0.94 -9.16 12.10
N HIS A 269 -0.36 -9.06 12.36
CA HIS A 269 -1.39 -9.75 11.60
C HIS A 269 -2.14 -8.80 10.68
N LEU A 270 -2.33 -9.22 9.42
CA LEU A 270 -3.21 -8.53 8.49
C LEU A 270 -4.66 -8.74 8.92
N ARG A 271 -5.46 -7.68 8.82
CA ARG A 271 -6.89 -7.73 9.16
C ARG A 271 -7.70 -7.94 7.89
N LEU A 272 -8.54 -8.98 7.85
CA LEU A 272 -9.57 -9.10 6.81
C LEU A 272 -10.64 -8.03 7.07
N LEU A 273 -10.88 -7.16 6.08
CA LEU A 273 -11.90 -6.12 6.14
C LEU A 273 -13.21 -6.60 5.49
N GLY A 274 -13.08 -7.26 4.33
CA GLY A 274 -14.21 -7.83 3.60
C GLY A 274 -13.74 -8.96 2.70
N GLY A 275 -14.62 -9.93 2.45
CA GLY A 275 -14.28 -11.10 1.64
C GLY A 275 -15.50 -11.75 1.02
N MET A 276 -15.42 -11.99 -0.28
CA MET A 276 -16.31 -12.84 -1.05
C MET A 276 -15.55 -14.12 -1.40
N PRO A 277 -15.69 -15.18 -0.59
CA PRO A 277 -14.99 -16.44 -0.84
C PRO A 277 -15.50 -17.14 -2.11
N ASN A 278 -16.72 -16.84 -2.53
CA ASN A 278 -17.31 -17.32 -3.77
C ASN A 278 -18.29 -16.26 -4.31
N LEU A 279 -17.89 -15.56 -5.37
CA LEU A 279 -18.72 -14.51 -5.99
C LEU A 279 -19.99 -15.09 -6.61
N ARG A 280 -19.92 -16.29 -7.17
CA ARG A 280 -21.08 -16.97 -7.78
C ARG A 280 -22.18 -17.22 -6.76
N ALA A 281 -21.83 -17.63 -5.55
CA ALA A 281 -22.77 -17.85 -4.45
C ALA A 281 -23.33 -16.53 -3.90
N ALA A 282 -22.50 -15.50 -3.80
CA ALA A 282 -22.89 -14.16 -3.35
C ALA A 282 -23.69 -13.35 -4.39
N ALA A 283 -23.71 -13.80 -5.65
CA ALA A 283 -24.39 -13.10 -6.73
C ALA A 283 -25.91 -13.13 -6.61
N PHE A 284 -26.53 -12.02 -6.97
CA PHE A 284 -27.98 -11.87 -7.08
C PHE A 284 -28.35 -11.23 -8.41
N ARG A 285 -29.56 -11.51 -8.87
CA ARG A 285 -30.13 -10.91 -10.07
C ARG A 285 -30.69 -9.52 -9.70
N HIS A 286 -30.07 -8.45 -10.18
CA HIS A 286 -30.57 -7.09 -9.94
C HIS A 286 -31.81 -6.80 -10.82
N SER A 287 -31.75 -7.20 -12.09
CA SER A 287 -32.84 -7.16 -13.07
C SER A 287 -32.72 -8.35 -14.04
N ALA A 288 -33.56 -8.42 -15.09
CA ALA A 288 -33.51 -9.53 -16.06
C ALA A 288 -32.14 -9.72 -16.72
N LEU A 289 -31.37 -8.64 -16.88
CA LEU A 289 -30.06 -8.64 -17.56
C LEU A 289 -28.89 -8.30 -16.62
N GLU A 290 -29.18 -7.76 -15.43
CA GLU A 290 -28.15 -7.23 -14.54
C GLU A 290 -27.88 -8.16 -13.36
N ILE A 291 -26.59 -8.40 -13.08
CA ILE A 291 -26.13 -9.20 -11.94
C ILE A 291 -25.34 -8.31 -10.98
N GLY A 292 -25.62 -8.45 -9.69
CA GLY A 292 -24.91 -7.82 -8.58
C GLY A 292 -24.27 -8.85 -7.65
N VAL A 293 -23.42 -8.39 -6.74
CA VAL A 293 -22.82 -9.22 -5.69
C VAL A 293 -23.04 -8.57 -4.33
N GLU A 294 -23.57 -9.34 -3.40
CA GLU A 294 -23.83 -8.89 -2.04
C GLU A 294 -22.52 -8.41 -1.38
N GLY A 295 -22.52 -7.22 -0.79
CA GLY A 295 -21.35 -6.58 -0.18
C GLY A 295 -20.34 -5.93 -1.13
N LEU A 296 -20.58 -5.92 -2.46
CA LEU A 296 -19.70 -5.28 -3.45
C LEU A 296 -20.45 -4.30 -4.34
N ALA A 297 -19.77 -3.27 -4.82
CA ALA A 297 -20.25 -2.43 -5.91
C ALA A 297 -19.87 -3.07 -7.26
N ALA A 298 -20.84 -3.18 -8.17
CA ALA A 298 -20.55 -3.46 -9.56
C ALA A 298 -19.93 -2.20 -10.21
N ILE A 299 -18.91 -2.41 -11.03
CA ILE A 299 -18.08 -1.35 -11.62
C ILE A 299 -18.17 -1.43 -13.14
N ALA A 300 -18.34 -0.27 -13.78
CA ALA A 300 -18.17 -0.07 -15.20
C ALA A 300 -16.92 0.78 -15.46
N THR A 301 -16.17 0.43 -16.51
CA THR A 301 -15.01 1.21 -16.99
C THR A 301 -15.28 1.99 -18.30
N SER A 302 -16.54 2.00 -18.74
CA SER A 302 -17.00 2.84 -19.86
C SER A 302 -17.01 4.33 -19.50
N THR A 303 -17.01 5.18 -20.53
CA THR A 303 -17.15 6.64 -20.39
C THR A 303 -18.38 7.01 -19.56
N THR A 304 -18.23 7.92 -18.60
CA THR A 304 -19.32 8.37 -17.73
C THR A 304 -19.23 9.88 -17.42
N SER A 305 -20.38 10.53 -17.32
CA SER A 305 -20.49 11.91 -16.82
C SER A 305 -20.62 11.99 -15.29
N ALA A 306 -20.93 10.88 -14.62
CA ALA A 306 -21.09 10.86 -13.17
C ALA A 306 -19.78 11.21 -12.46
N THR A 307 -19.91 11.91 -11.34
CA THR A 307 -18.78 12.38 -10.51
C THR A 307 -18.91 11.98 -9.04
N THR A 308 -20.04 11.42 -8.63
CA THR A 308 -20.29 11.06 -7.23
C THR A 308 -20.06 9.58 -6.99
N LEU A 309 -19.69 9.22 -5.76
CA LEU A 309 -19.53 7.83 -5.33
C LEU A 309 -20.79 7.00 -5.61
N ALA A 310 -21.97 7.54 -5.29
CA ALA A 310 -23.25 6.89 -5.53
C ALA A 310 -23.53 6.72 -7.04
N GLY A 311 -23.27 7.74 -7.86
CA GLY A 311 -23.47 7.66 -9.32
C GLY A 311 -22.48 6.74 -10.05
N LEU A 312 -21.41 6.34 -9.37
CA LEU A 312 -20.33 5.50 -9.89
C LEU A 312 -20.27 4.12 -9.22
N SER A 313 -21.25 3.79 -8.38
CA SER A 313 -21.39 2.49 -7.71
C SER A 313 -22.74 1.88 -8.11
N PHE A 314 -22.72 0.69 -8.71
CA PHE A 314 -23.94 0.06 -9.20
C PHE A 314 -24.28 -1.16 -8.34
N ASN A 315 -25.57 -1.39 -8.10
CA ASN A 315 -26.05 -2.57 -7.38
C ASN A 315 -25.98 -3.84 -8.25
N GLY A 316 -26.00 -3.69 -9.57
CA GLY A 316 -25.75 -4.73 -10.57
C GLY A 316 -25.61 -4.10 -11.95
N LEU A 317 -24.99 -4.82 -12.88
CA LEU A 317 -24.77 -4.38 -14.27
C LEU A 317 -25.00 -5.53 -15.25
N ASP A 318 -25.26 -5.19 -16.51
CA ASP A 318 -25.20 -6.11 -17.64
C ASP A 318 -23.75 -6.56 -17.93
N GLY A 319 -23.58 -7.45 -18.90
CA GLY A 319 -22.24 -7.95 -19.27
C GLY A 319 -21.56 -8.77 -18.16
N ILE A 320 -22.34 -9.24 -17.20
CA ILE A 320 -21.92 -10.12 -16.10
C ILE A 320 -22.75 -11.40 -16.23
N THR A 321 -22.07 -12.53 -16.43
CA THR A 321 -22.72 -13.83 -16.60
C THR A 321 -22.28 -14.78 -15.50
N ALA A 322 -23.22 -15.44 -14.84
CA ALA A 322 -22.91 -16.45 -13.85
C ALA A 322 -22.44 -17.76 -14.51
N THR A 323 -21.35 -18.33 -14.01
CA THR A 323 -20.85 -19.64 -14.44
C THR A 323 -21.10 -20.69 -13.35
N SER A 324 -20.53 -21.89 -13.47
CA SER A 324 -20.59 -22.90 -12.43
C SER A 324 -19.69 -22.59 -11.22
N ARG A 325 -18.66 -21.74 -11.37
CA ARG A 325 -17.66 -21.48 -10.32
C ARG A 325 -17.52 -20.00 -9.95
N GLY A 326 -17.76 -19.08 -10.89
CA GLY A 326 -17.52 -17.66 -10.71
C GLY A 326 -18.50 -16.78 -11.47
N LEU A 327 -18.09 -15.54 -11.71
CA LEU A 327 -18.78 -14.59 -12.56
C LEU A 327 -17.88 -14.21 -13.73
N LEU A 328 -18.36 -14.45 -14.94
CA LEU A 328 -17.71 -14.05 -16.17
C LEU A 328 -18.04 -12.58 -16.45
N LEU A 329 -17.02 -11.73 -16.39
CA LEU A 329 -17.12 -10.28 -16.51
C LEU A 329 -16.58 -9.85 -17.86
N GLU A 330 -17.38 -9.13 -18.64
CA GLU A 330 -16.87 -8.43 -19.82
C GLU A 330 -15.69 -7.50 -19.46
N ALA A 331 -14.89 -7.15 -20.47
CA ALA A 331 -13.73 -6.28 -20.29
C ALA A 331 -14.08 -4.94 -19.62
N THR A 332 -15.30 -4.43 -19.80
CA THR A 332 -15.72 -3.16 -19.21
C THR A 332 -16.29 -3.28 -17.80
N LYS A 333 -16.30 -4.48 -17.21
CA LYS A 333 -16.97 -4.79 -15.95
C LYS A 333 -15.99 -5.22 -14.86
N GLY A 334 -16.41 -5.05 -13.62
CA GLY A 334 -15.64 -5.44 -12.44
C GLY A 334 -16.45 -5.34 -11.16
N PHE A 335 -15.79 -5.66 -10.05
CA PHE A 335 -16.35 -5.51 -8.71
C PHE A 335 -15.33 -4.89 -7.77
N ALA A 336 -15.81 -4.06 -6.84
CA ALA A 336 -14.99 -3.39 -5.86
C ALA A 336 -15.64 -3.34 -4.48
N PHE A 337 -14.81 -3.35 -3.44
CA PHE A 337 -15.20 -2.90 -2.12
C PHE A 337 -15.22 -1.37 -2.10
N VAL A 338 -16.18 -0.78 -1.39
CA VAL A 338 -16.19 0.66 -1.13
C VAL A 338 -15.84 0.91 0.32
N VAL A 339 -14.80 1.70 0.56
CA VAL A 339 -14.16 1.82 1.88
C VAL A 339 -14.05 3.28 2.30
N ASP A 340 -14.29 3.55 3.58
CA ASP A 340 -13.88 4.79 4.24
C ASP A 340 -12.38 4.72 4.57
N THR A 341 -11.62 5.62 3.97
CA THR A 341 -10.15 5.64 4.01
C THR A 341 -9.63 6.81 4.84
N SER A 342 -10.50 7.53 5.56
CA SER A 342 -10.13 8.67 6.39
C SER A 342 -9.01 8.34 7.39
N ALA A 343 -9.13 7.20 8.08
CA ALA A 343 -8.15 6.73 9.06
C ALA A 343 -7.11 5.74 8.51
N ALA A 344 -7.43 5.00 7.44
CA ALA A 344 -6.59 3.96 6.88
C ALA A 344 -6.31 4.21 5.39
N LYS A 345 -5.05 4.14 4.98
CA LYS A 345 -4.64 4.42 3.60
C LYS A 345 -3.93 3.26 2.91
N GLU A 346 -3.68 2.17 3.61
CA GLU A 346 -2.94 1.00 3.11
C GLU A 346 -3.84 -0.22 3.15
N PHE A 347 -4.00 -0.83 1.98
CA PHE A 347 -4.88 -1.97 1.76
C PHE A 347 -4.17 -3.03 0.95
N SER A 348 -4.62 -4.27 1.07
CA SER A 348 -4.22 -5.33 0.16
C SER A 348 -5.45 -5.98 -0.45
N LEU A 349 -5.57 -5.87 -1.77
CA LEU A 349 -6.59 -6.56 -2.53
C LEU A 349 -6.06 -7.93 -2.93
N ALA A 350 -6.86 -8.97 -2.70
CA ALA A 350 -6.58 -10.29 -3.21
C ALA A 350 -7.74 -10.81 -4.06
N HIS A 351 -7.43 -11.40 -5.22
CA HIS A 351 -8.42 -11.90 -6.15
C HIS A 351 -8.01 -13.29 -6.67
N TRP A 352 -9.01 -14.08 -7.05
CA TRP A 352 -8.82 -15.38 -7.69
C TRP A 352 -9.71 -15.46 -8.91
N LEU A 353 -9.10 -15.79 -10.06
CA LEU A 353 -9.83 -16.14 -11.26
C LEU A 353 -10.02 -17.65 -11.32
N VAL A 354 -11.13 -18.07 -11.92
CA VAL A 354 -11.52 -19.47 -12.03
C VAL A 354 -10.43 -20.28 -12.72
N GLY A 355 -10.09 -21.42 -12.14
CA GLY A 355 -9.01 -22.30 -12.65
C GLY A 355 -7.60 -21.75 -12.43
N GLY A 356 -7.44 -20.67 -11.65
CA GLY A 356 -6.15 -20.04 -11.44
C GLY A 356 -5.63 -19.28 -12.66
N ALA A 357 -6.53 -18.83 -13.53
CA ALA A 357 -6.20 -18.05 -14.72
C ALA A 357 -5.54 -16.70 -14.38
N ASP A 358 -4.83 -16.17 -15.38
CA ASP A 358 -4.23 -14.84 -15.37
C ASP A 358 -5.22 -13.79 -15.87
N GLY A 359 -4.96 -12.53 -15.55
CA GLY A 359 -5.68 -11.40 -16.10
C GLY A 359 -6.38 -10.51 -15.08
N GLY A 360 -7.17 -9.59 -15.62
CA GLY A 360 -7.77 -8.49 -14.87
C GLY A 360 -6.77 -7.39 -14.56
N ARG A 361 -7.30 -6.22 -14.18
CA ARG A 361 -6.53 -5.07 -13.74
C ARG A 361 -7.00 -4.61 -12.38
N LEU A 362 -6.04 -4.27 -11.52
CA LEU A 362 -6.32 -3.51 -10.31
C LEU A 362 -7.08 -2.25 -10.67
N PHE A 363 -8.17 -2.00 -9.94
CA PHE A 363 -9.03 -0.86 -10.13
C PHE A 363 -9.16 -0.10 -8.81
N VAL A 364 -8.85 1.20 -8.85
CA VAL A 364 -8.99 2.09 -7.71
C VAL A 364 -9.63 3.40 -8.15
N ARG A 365 -10.80 3.74 -7.59
CA ARG A 365 -11.43 5.04 -7.79
C ARG A 365 -11.46 5.81 -6.48
N CYS A 366 -10.94 7.04 -6.48
CA CYS A 366 -10.75 7.86 -5.30
C CYS A 366 -11.80 8.96 -5.19
N PHE A 367 -12.27 9.22 -3.97
CA PHE A 367 -13.26 10.25 -3.68
C PHE A 367 -12.83 11.12 -2.51
N ASP A 368 -13.23 12.38 -2.52
CA ASP A 368 -13.03 13.32 -1.41
C ASP A 368 -14.08 13.14 -0.30
N ALA A 369 -14.01 13.98 0.74
CA ALA A 369 -14.94 13.94 1.88
C ALA A 369 -16.40 14.25 1.49
N ALA A 370 -16.62 14.92 0.36
CA ALA A 370 -17.94 15.18 -0.20
C ALA A 370 -18.41 14.04 -1.13
N MET A 371 -17.70 12.91 -1.15
CA MET A 371 -17.97 11.75 -2.02
C MET A 371 -17.92 12.10 -3.52
N THR A 372 -17.15 13.13 -3.89
CA THR A 372 -16.90 13.51 -5.28
C THR A 372 -15.57 12.91 -5.75
N VAL A 373 -15.53 12.45 -7.00
CA VAL A 373 -14.36 11.81 -7.59
C VAL A 373 -13.17 12.77 -7.62
N ARG A 374 -12.00 12.27 -7.24
CA ARG A 374 -10.73 13.00 -7.29
C ARG A 374 -10.03 12.72 -8.61
N GLU A 375 -10.28 13.58 -9.60
CA GLU A 375 -9.85 13.33 -10.98
C GLU A 375 -8.34 13.57 -11.18
N ASN A 376 -7.62 12.52 -11.59
CA ASN A 376 -6.22 12.56 -12.04
C ASN A 376 -5.24 13.32 -11.12
N ILE A 377 -5.35 13.13 -9.80
CA ILE A 377 -4.44 13.76 -8.84
C ILE A 377 -3.24 12.84 -8.59
N ALA A 378 -2.04 13.31 -8.96
CA ALA A 378 -0.80 12.56 -8.73
C ALA A 378 -0.62 12.22 -7.24
N GLY A 379 -0.25 10.96 -6.96
CA GLY A 379 -0.07 10.46 -5.60
C GLY A 379 -1.35 10.02 -4.88
N ASP A 380 -2.53 10.14 -5.50
CA ASP A 380 -3.77 9.62 -4.90
C ASP A 380 -3.80 8.09 -4.85
N VAL A 381 -3.08 7.39 -5.74
CA VAL A 381 -2.96 5.93 -5.73
C VAL A 381 -1.55 5.48 -6.09
N LEU A 382 -0.96 4.64 -5.24
CA LEU A 382 0.20 3.81 -5.57
C LEU A 382 -0.18 2.35 -5.40
N ALA A 383 0.46 1.47 -6.17
CA ALA A 383 0.31 0.03 -6.03
C ALA A 383 1.68 -0.68 -6.00
N SER A 384 1.70 -1.88 -5.43
CA SER A 384 2.82 -2.82 -5.60
C SER A 384 2.78 -3.46 -6.97
N LEU A 385 3.94 -3.90 -7.48
CA LEU A 385 4.11 -4.64 -8.74
C LEU A 385 3.84 -3.85 -10.04
N THR A 386 2.87 -2.93 -10.03
CA THR A 386 2.48 -2.11 -11.18
C THR A 386 2.48 -0.62 -10.84
N THR A 387 2.77 0.21 -11.84
CA THR A 387 2.45 1.64 -11.78
C THR A 387 0.96 1.83 -12.08
N MET A 388 0.32 2.76 -11.37
CA MET A 388 -1.08 3.11 -11.60
C MET A 388 -1.19 4.16 -12.70
N GLN A 389 -2.13 3.96 -13.62
CA GLN A 389 -2.42 4.85 -14.74
C GLN A 389 -3.84 5.39 -14.63
N TRP A 390 -3.99 6.70 -14.83
CA TRP A 390 -5.30 7.34 -14.88
C TRP A 390 -6.04 6.93 -16.15
N ASN A 391 -7.21 6.32 -15.98
CA ASN A 391 -8.12 5.97 -17.05
C ASN A 391 -9.24 7.03 -17.12
N ILE A 392 -9.19 7.87 -18.15
CA ILE A 392 -10.14 8.99 -18.35
C ILE A 392 -11.60 8.49 -18.45
N PRO A 393 -11.95 7.48 -19.28
CA PRO A 393 -13.34 7.04 -19.41
C PRO A 393 -13.99 6.63 -18.08
N SER A 394 -13.29 5.82 -17.29
CA SER A 394 -13.78 5.30 -16.01
C SER A 394 -13.57 6.22 -14.82
N LYS A 395 -12.83 7.33 -15.01
CA LYS A 395 -12.39 8.25 -13.94
C LYS A 395 -11.73 7.50 -12.77
N ALA A 396 -10.86 6.55 -13.08
CA ALA A 396 -10.25 5.68 -12.09
C ALA A 396 -8.78 5.43 -12.39
N TRP A 397 -8.03 5.04 -11.37
CA TRP A 397 -6.68 4.52 -11.48
C TRP A 397 -6.74 3.03 -11.78
N THR A 398 -6.02 2.60 -12.81
CA THR A 398 -5.91 1.18 -13.18
C THR A 398 -4.45 0.74 -13.22
N GLY A 399 -4.17 -0.54 -12.98
CA GLY A 399 -2.83 -1.08 -13.20
C GLY A 399 -2.37 -0.81 -14.64
N GLY A 400 -1.11 -0.42 -14.84
CA GLY A 400 -0.59 -0.02 -16.15
C GLY A 400 -0.38 -1.18 -17.13
N ALA A 401 -0.34 -2.42 -16.65
CA ALA A 401 -0.21 -3.62 -17.47
C ALA A 401 -1.17 -4.72 -16.99
N THR A 402 -1.47 -5.67 -17.89
CA THR A 402 -2.24 -6.88 -17.58
C THR A 402 -1.46 -7.78 -16.63
N MET A 403 -2.17 -8.45 -15.73
CA MET A 403 -1.60 -9.34 -14.73
C MET A 403 -1.30 -10.73 -15.32
N ALA A 404 -0.16 -10.91 -16.00
CA ALA A 404 0.23 -12.14 -16.71
C ALA A 404 0.93 -13.23 -15.84
N ASP A 405 0.61 -13.32 -14.55
CA ASP A 405 1.12 -14.34 -13.63
C ASP A 405 0.22 -14.48 -12.39
N ALA A 406 -0.61 -15.51 -12.34
CA ALA A 406 -1.58 -15.74 -11.28
C ALA A 406 -0.91 -16.04 -9.93
N SER A 407 0.34 -16.51 -9.90
CA SER A 407 1.04 -16.79 -8.64
C SER A 407 1.53 -15.52 -7.96
N LEU A 408 1.95 -14.53 -8.76
CA LEU A 408 2.44 -13.23 -8.28
C LEU A 408 1.31 -12.22 -8.03
N ASN A 409 0.28 -12.24 -8.87
CA ASN A 409 -0.67 -11.14 -9.01
C ASN A 409 -1.94 -11.28 -8.17
N ARG A 410 -2.12 -12.43 -7.50
CA ARG A 410 -3.26 -12.70 -6.61
C ARG A 410 -3.39 -11.71 -5.49
N ARG A 411 -2.32 -11.02 -5.11
CA ARG A 411 -2.31 -10.09 -4.00
C ARG A 411 -1.53 -8.84 -4.36
N MET A 412 -2.19 -7.68 -4.28
CA MET A 412 -1.58 -6.38 -4.52
C MET A 412 -1.81 -5.48 -3.32
N THR A 413 -0.82 -4.67 -2.99
CA THR A 413 -0.96 -3.59 -2.01
C THR A 413 -1.32 -2.31 -2.73
N VAL A 414 -2.23 -1.54 -2.14
CA VAL A 414 -2.67 -0.22 -2.59
C VAL A 414 -2.42 0.78 -1.48
N ARG A 415 -1.81 1.91 -1.82
CA ARG A 415 -1.69 3.10 -0.96
C ARG A 415 -2.54 4.22 -1.55
N LEU A 416 -3.35 4.84 -0.71
CA LEU A 416 -4.16 5.99 -1.09
C LEU A 416 -3.55 7.30 -0.59
N GLY A 417 -3.72 8.37 -1.35
CA GLY A 417 -3.25 9.71 -0.98
C GLY A 417 -3.95 10.25 0.28
N PRO A 418 -3.35 11.23 0.98
CA PRO A 418 -3.93 11.81 2.20
C PRO A 418 -5.30 12.46 1.96
N GLY A 419 -5.53 13.04 0.77
CA GLY A 419 -6.78 13.71 0.41
C GLY A 419 -7.93 12.78 -0.03
N VAL A 420 -7.70 11.47 -0.13
CA VAL A 420 -8.73 10.48 -0.48
C VAL A 420 -9.52 10.15 0.78
N ALA A 421 -10.82 10.44 0.84
CA ALA A 421 -11.67 10.08 1.97
C ALA A 421 -12.35 8.73 1.75
N PHE A 422 -12.78 8.42 0.53
CA PHE A 422 -13.37 7.12 0.19
C PHE A 422 -12.71 6.53 -1.05
N ALA A 423 -12.70 5.20 -1.16
CA ALA A 423 -12.20 4.53 -2.35
C ALA A 423 -13.02 3.30 -2.73
N GLN A 424 -13.20 3.10 -4.04
CA GLN A 424 -13.53 1.80 -4.61
C GLN A 424 -12.22 1.05 -4.87
N ILE A 425 -12.03 -0.13 -4.28
CA ILE A 425 -10.83 -0.97 -4.47
C ILE A 425 -11.28 -2.34 -4.97
N GLY A 426 -10.87 -2.70 -6.18
CA GLY A 426 -11.39 -3.88 -6.85
C GLY A 426 -10.58 -4.36 -8.05
N ILE A 427 -11.20 -5.24 -8.83
CA ILE A 427 -10.63 -5.81 -10.05
C ILE A 427 -11.63 -5.62 -11.20
N VAL A 428 -11.12 -5.31 -12.39
CA VAL A 428 -11.88 -5.19 -13.65
C VAL A 428 -11.23 -6.04 -14.73
N GLY A 429 -11.96 -6.41 -15.79
CA GLY A 429 -11.36 -7.13 -16.93
C GLY A 429 -10.33 -6.28 -17.70
N LEU A 430 -10.77 -5.10 -18.15
CA LEU A 430 -10.13 -4.09 -19.02
C LEU A 430 -9.47 -4.61 -20.31
N ASP A 431 -8.52 -5.53 -20.19
CA ASP A 431 -7.75 -6.12 -21.30
C ASP A 431 -8.47 -7.29 -21.97
N GLY A 432 -9.58 -7.73 -21.37
CA GLY A 432 -10.33 -8.88 -21.84
C GLY A 432 -11.35 -9.32 -20.80
N GLN A 433 -12.09 -10.35 -21.18
CA GLN A 433 -13.04 -11.01 -20.29
C GLN A 433 -12.29 -11.75 -19.19
N ILE A 434 -12.79 -11.69 -17.95
CA ILE A 434 -12.24 -12.43 -16.81
C ILE A 434 -13.33 -13.20 -16.10
N GLU A 435 -13.01 -14.38 -15.55
CA GLU A 435 -13.94 -15.16 -14.74
C GLU A 435 -13.52 -15.08 -13.26
N LEU A 436 -14.19 -14.22 -12.49
CA LEU A 436 -13.82 -13.92 -11.10
C LEU A 436 -14.50 -14.89 -10.13
N GLU A 437 -13.69 -15.58 -9.32
CA GLU A 437 -14.13 -16.59 -8.35
C GLU A 437 -14.24 -16.02 -6.93
N ALA A 438 -13.19 -15.33 -6.48
CA ALA A 438 -13.10 -14.79 -5.13
C ALA A 438 -12.44 -13.42 -5.09
N LEU A 439 -12.84 -12.59 -4.12
CA LEU A 439 -12.28 -11.25 -3.90
C LEU A 439 -12.19 -10.97 -2.40
N ARG A 440 -11.05 -10.48 -1.92
CA ARG A 440 -10.80 -10.18 -0.50
C ARG A 440 -10.05 -8.87 -0.35
N LEU A 441 -10.40 -8.11 0.68
CA LEU A 441 -9.71 -6.89 1.04
C LEU A 441 -9.16 -7.00 2.45
N TYR A 442 -7.88 -6.70 2.60
CA TYR A 442 -7.17 -6.65 3.86
C TYR A 442 -6.71 -5.22 4.16
N GLY A 443 -6.60 -4.90 5.45
CA GLY A 443 -6.02 -3.66 5.95
C GLY A 443 -4.96 -3.93 7.02
N LEU A 444 -4.27 -2.86 7.41
CA LEU A 444 -3.37 -2.89 8.56
C LEU A 444 -4.15 -3.09 9.87
N PRO A 445 -3.56 -3.77 10.88
CA PRO A 445 -4.24 -4.07 12.14
C PRO A 445 -4.61 -2.83 12.97
N GLU A 446 -3.98 -1.69 12.70
CA GLU A 446 -4.16 -0.43 13.44
C GLU A 446 -5.55 0.18 13.28
N HIS A 447 -6.22 -0.12 12.17
CA HIS A 447 -7.47 0.53 11.78
C HIS A 447 -8.50 -0.51 11.32
N ALA A 448 -9.78 -0.19 11.52
CA ALA A 448 -10.91 -0.98 11.07
C ALA A 448 -11.85 -0.08 10.23
N PRO A 449 -11.42 0.34 9.03
CA PRO A 449 -12.22 1.21 8.18
C PRO A 449 -13.56 0.57 7.81
N ALA A 450 -14.60 1.39 7.69
CA ALA A 450 -15.94 0.93 7.33
C ALA A 450 -16.00 0.52 5.85
N LEU A 451 -16.71 -0.58 5.56
CA LEU A 451 -17.16 -0.92 4.21
C LEU A 451 -18.57 -0.34 4.01
N LEU A 452 -18.79 0.36 2.91
CA LEU A 452 -20.00 1.15 2.72
C LEU A 452 -21.12 0.42 1.95
N CYS A 453 -20.80 -0.59 1.14
CA CYS A 453 -21.80 -1.34 0.40
C CYS A 453 -22.82 -1.98 1.35
N GLY A 454 -24.11 -1.78 1.07
CA GLY A 454 -25.24 -2.26 1.86
C GLY A 454 -25.58 -1.38 3.07
N THR A 455 -24.87 -0.27 3.27
CA THR A 455 -25.25 0.73 4.28
C THR A 455 -26.25 1.73 3.69
N PRO A 456 -27.03 2.45 4.53
CA PRO A 456 -27.89 3.53 4.05
C PRO A 456 -27.15 4.64 3.28
N ALA A 457 -25.86 4.86 3.58
CA ALA A 457 -25.03 5.83 2.90
C ALA A 457 -24.65 5.40 1.47
N LEU A 458 -24.61 4.09 1.21
CA LEU A 458 -24.37 3.53 -0.11
C LEU A 458 -25.15 2.22 -0.30
N PRO A 459 -26.45 2.29 -0.67
CA PRO A 459 -27.35 1.15 -0.78
C PRO A 459 -27.11 0.33 -2.06
N VAL A 460 -25.85 -0.04 -2.30
CA VAL A 460 -25.36 -0.89 -3.39
C VAL A 460 -24.73 -2.15 -2.82
N GLY A 461 -24.71 -3.23 -3.58
CA GLY A 461 -24.31 -4.54 -3.07
C GLY A 461 -25.30 -5.09 -2.04
N GLN A 462 -26.57 -4.68 -2.09
CA GLN A 462 -27.61 -5.22 -1.21
C GLN A 462 -28.67 -5.98 -1.98
N ARG A 463 -29.15 -7.05 -1.36
CA ARG A 463 -30.18 -7.94 -1.89
C ARG A 463 -31.58 -7.57 -1.42
N GLU A 464 -31.66 -6.93 -0.27
CA GLU A 464 -32.91 -6.62 0.41
C GLU A 464 -33.15 -5.11 0.37
N PHE A 465 -34.37 -4.71 0.01
CA PHE A 465 -34.82 -3.32 0.01
C PHE A 465 -36.14 -3.27 0.74
N ALA A 466 -36.33 -2.27 1.58
CA ALA A 466 -37.54 -2.12 2.37
C ALA A 466 -37.99 -0.66 2.42
N ALA A 467 -39.28 -0.46 2.66
CA ALA A 467 -39.87 0.83 2.94
C ALA A 467 -41.02 0.67 3.93
N GLU A 468 -41.34 1.75 4.63
CA GLU A 468 -42.49 1.83 5.53
C GLU A 468 -43.31 3.07 5.21
N ILE A 469 -44.64 2.91 5.20
CA ILE A 469 -45.57 4.03 5.07
C ILE A 469 -46.69 3.88 6.10
N THR A 470 -47.38 4.97 6.41
CA THR A 470 -48.67 4.89 7.10
C THR A 470 -49.74 4.55 6.08
N TRP A 471 -50.55 3.53 6.37
CA TRP A 471 -51.71 3.16 5.56
C TRP A 471 -52.98 3.24 6.41
N ASP A 472 -53.88 4.13 5.99
CA ASP A 472 -55.26 4.17 6.48
C ASP A 472 -56.13 3.29 5.57
N LEU A 473 -56.46 2.09 6.07
CA LEU A 473 -57.23 1.10 5.32
C LEU A 473 -58.71 1.48 5.41
N PRO A 474 -59.39 1.77 4.28
CA PRO A 474 -60.80 2.08 4.32
C PRO A 474 -61.59 0.87 4.84
N ASN A 475 -62.77 1.10 5.41
CA ASN A 475 -63.68 0.03 5.83
C ASN A 475 -63.95 -0.95 4.68
N LEU A 476 -63.49 -2.19 4.82
CA LEU A 476 -63.59 -3.23 3.80
C LEU A 476 -64.81 -4.11 4.05
N ALA A 477 -65.76 -4.12 3.13
CA ALA A 477 -66.88 -5.08 3.12
C ALA A 477 -66.39 -6.54 2.98
N PRO A 478 -67.23 -7.55 3.32
CA PRO A 478 -66.87 -8.96 3.11
C PRO A 478 -66.38 -9.24 1.70
N GLY A 479 -65.18 -9.83 1.57
CA GLY A 479 -64.55 -10.14 0.28
C GLY A 479 -63.94 -8.94 -0.47
N ALA A 480 -64.08 -7.71 0.03
CA ALA A 480 -63.54 -6.53 -0.62
C ALA A 480 -62.02 -6.48 -0.55
N THR A 481 -61.40 -5.86 -1.55
CA THR A 481 -59.95 -5.67 -1.64
C THR A 481 -59.60 -4.20 -1.79
N GLN A 482 -58.54 -3.76 -1.12
CA GLN A 482 -57.91 -2.46 -1.33
C GLN A 482 -56.46 -2.64 -1.79
N LEU A 483 -56.03 -1.77 -2.69
CA LEU A 483 -54.66 -1.74 -3.19
C LEU A 483 -53.92 -0.52 -2.64
N GLN A 484 -52.64 -0.70 -2.34
CA GLN A 484 -51.72 0.37 -1.95
C GLN A 484 -50.40 0.20 -2.69
N ASP A 485 -49.98 1.23 -3.41
CA ASP A 485 -48.67 1.28 -4.04
C ASP A 485 -47.67 1.92 -3.08
N VAL A 486 -46.52 1.28 -2.91
CA VAL A 486 -45.43 1.71 -2.01
C VAL A 486 -44.15 1.86 -2.82
N THR A 487 -43.52 3.03 -2.74
CA THR A 487 -42.24 3.28 -3.41
C THR A 487 -41.10 2.61 -2.65
N VAL A 488 -40.42 1.67 -3.30
CA VAL A 488 -39.24 0.96 -2.77
C VAL A 488 -38.09 1.06 -3.77
N PRO A 489 -37.23 2.09 -3.66
CA PRO A 489 -36.12 2.29 -4.59
C PRO A 489 -35.23 1.05 -4.70
N GLY A 490 -34.95 0.61 -5.93
CA GLY A 490 -34.15 -0.57 -6.24
C GLY A 490 -34.95 -1.85 -6.48
N CYS A 491 -36.25 -1.88 -6.16
CA CYS A 491 -37.09 -3.02 -6.53
C CYS A 491 -37.31 -3.09 -8.05
N ARG A 492 -37.37 -4.31 -8.58
CA ARG A 492 -37.57 -4.62 -10.00
C ARG A 492 -38.65 -5.68 -10.13
N GLN A 493 -39.28 -5.75 -11.30
CA GLN A 493 -40.25 -6.78 -11.59
C GLN A 493 -39.64 -8.19 -11.45
N GLY A 494 -40.35 -9.06 -10.73
CA GLY A 494 -39.92 -10.45 -10.50
C GLY A 494 -39.02 -10.64 -9.29
N ASP A 495 -38.84 -9.61 -8.45
CA ASP A 495 -38.30 -9.79 -7.10
C ASP A 495 -39.37 -10.43 -6.18
N LEU A 496 -38.91 -11.05 -5.09
CA LEU A 496 -39.81 -11.61 -4.09
C LEU A 496 -40.25 -10.48 -3.17
N ALA A 497 -41.54 -10.12 -3.18
CA ALA A 497 -42.10 -9.07 -2.33
C ALA A 497 -42.85 -9.66 -1.13
N GLN A 498 -42.79 -8.95 0.00
CA GLN A 498 -43.50 -9.27 1.23
C GLN A 498 -44.05 -7.98 1.84
N ALA A 499 -45.18 -8.08 2.56
CA ALA A 499 -45.78 -6.98 3.28
C ALA A 499 -46.21 -7.42 4.68
N ALA A 500 -46.09 -6.51 5.64
CA ALA A 500 -46.57 -6.67 7.00
C ALA A 500 -47.25 -5.37 7.44
N LEU A 501 -48.43 -5.50 8.07
CA LEU A 501 -49.15 -4.38 8.65
C LEU A 501 -49.03 -4.44 10.17
N ALA A 502 -48.60 -3.34 10.79
CA ALA A 502 -48.44 -3.21 12.24
C ALA A 502 -49.80 -3.02 12.94
N SER A 503 -50.74 -3.94 12.70
CA SER A 503 -52.07 -3.95 13.30
C SER A 503 -52.52 -5.40 13.55
N SER A 504 -53.33 -5.61 14.60
CA SER A 504 -53.88 -6.93 14.91
C SER A 504 -55.10 -7.20 14.02
N THR A 505 -54.88 -7.91 12.92
CA THR A 505 -55.97 -8.28 12.00
C THR A 505 -56.13 -9.79 11.98
N ARG A 506 -57.35 -10.28 12.22
CA ARG A 506 -57.68 -11.72 12.13
C ARG A 506 -58.25 -12.12 10.77
N PHE A 507 -58.67 -11.14 9.97
CA PHE A 507 -59.41 -11.35 8.73
C PHE A 507 -58.94 -10.46 7.57
N ILE A 508 -57.79 -9.78 7.70
CA ILE A 508 -57.16 -9.10 6.58
C ILE A 508 -55.97 -9.94 6.11
N GLU A 509 -56.04 -10.41 4.87
CA GLU A 509 -54.94 -11.04 4.17
C GLU A 509 -54.15 -9.98 3.40
N LEU A 510 -52.82 -10.03 3.47
CA LEU A 510 -51.93 -9.18 2.72
C LEU A 510 -51.21 -10.01 1.65
N ASP A 511 -51.25 -9.52 0.41
CA ASP A 511 -50.41 -10.02 -0.68
C ASP A 511 -49.58 -8.86 -1.24
N ALA A 512 -48.36 -9.14 -1.67
CA ALA A 512 -47.43 -8.13 -2.16
C ALA A 512 -46.75 -8.61 -3.45
N ALA A 513 -46.76 -7.75 -4.46
CA ALA A 513 -46.10 -8.01 -5.73
C ALA A 513 -45.30 -6.81 -6.19
N THR A 514 -44.13 -7.04 -6.80
CA THR A 514 -43.41 -5.99 -7.51
C THR A 514 -44.20 -5.59 -8.75
N TRP A 515 -44.83 -4.42 -8.70
CA TRP A 515 -45.74 -3.96 -9.76
C TRP A 515 -44.96 -3.35 -10.92
N SER A 516 -44.04 -2.44 -10.60
CA SER A 516 -43.16 -1.77 -11.55
C SER A 516 -41.80 -1.49 -10.90
N ASN A 517 -40.90 -0.87 -11.66
CA ASN A 517 -39.62 -0.43 -11.11
C ASN A 517 -39.84 0.54 -9.95
N ASN A 518 -39.20 0.24 -8.82
CA ASN A 518 -39.31 0.99 -7.58
C ASN A 518 -40.71 1.01 -6.93
N THR A 519 -41.65 0.14 -7.33
CA THR A 519 -42.99 0.08 -6.73
C THR A 519 -43.41 -1.33 -6.37
N ILE A 520 -43.81 -1.52 -5.11
CA ILE A 520 -44.52 -2.69 -4.63
C ILE A 520 -46.00 -2.34 -4.55
N ARG A 521 -46.86 -3.22 -5.06
CA ARG A 521 -48.31 -3.14 -4.83
C ARG A 521 -48.68 -4.13 -3.75
N VAL A 522 -49.31 -3.63 -2.69
CA VAL A 522 -49.88 -4.43 -1.61
C VAL A 522 -51.38 -4.51 -1.81
N MET A 523 -51.93 -5.71 -1.77
CA MET A 523 -53.36 -5.96 -1.71
C MET A 523 -53.72 -6.35 -0.28
N ALA A 524 -54.66 -5.61 0.33
CA ALA A 524 -55.36 -6.05 1.52
C ALA A 524 -56.72 -6.62 1.11
N ARG A 525 -57.04 -7.83 1.55
CA ARG A 525 -58.33 -8.49 1.30
C ARG A 525 -59.01 -8.83 2.61
N ASN A 526 -60.27 -8.44 2.75
CA ASN A 526 -61.10 -8.94 3.84
C ASN A 526 -61.57 -10.37 3.53
N ILE A 527 -61.03 -11.36 4.23
CA ILE A 527 -61.38 -12.78 4.09
C ILE A 527 -62.56 -13.21 4.97
N SER A 528 -63.16 -12.29 5.72
CA SER A 528 -64.40 -12.58 6.46
C SER A 528 -65.57 -12.75 5.50
N PRO A 529 -66.39 -13.80 5.66
CA PRO A 529 -67.57 -14.00 4.82
C PRO A 529 -68.75 -13.09 5.21
N THR A 530 -68.72 -12.44 6.38
CA THR A 530 -69.90 -11.78 6.95
C THR A 530 -69.66 -10.42 7.58
N ALA A 531 -68.43 -10.06 7.96
CA ALA A 531 -68.14 -8.82 8.67
C ALA A 531 -67.33 -7.86 7.82
N SER A 532 -67.69 -6.58 7.88
CA SER A 532 -66.81 -5.49 7.41
C SER A 532 -65.75 -5.19 8.47
N PHE A 533 -64.55 -4.79 8.04
CA PHE A 533 -63.46 -4.42 8.93
C PHE A 533 -62.96 -3.01 8.63
N ASP A 534 -62.96 -2.18 9.65
CA ASP A 534 -62.37 -0.85 9.66
C ASP A 534 -61.18 -0.86 10.61
N LEU A 535 -60.01 -0.46 10.12
CA LEU A 535 -58.77 -0.48 10.89
C LEU A 535 -58.26 0.95 11.04
N SER A 536 -57.82 1.30 12.24
CA SER A 536 -57.10 2.56 12.42
C SER A 536 -55.85 2.60 11.55
N PRO A 537 -55.38 3.79 11.14
CA PRO A 537 -54.12 3.96 10.43
C PRO A 537 -52.97 3.18 11.11
N ALA A 538 -52.23 2.41 10.33
CA ALA A 538 -51.14 1.57 10.82
C ALA A 538 -49.93 1.63 9.88
N THR A 539 -48.75 1.31 10.42
CA THR A 539 -47.53 1.20 9.60
C THR A 539 -47.61 -0.04 8.72
N LEU A 540 -47.50 0.17 7.41
CA LEU A 540 -47.30 -0.87 6.42
C LEU A 540 -45.80 -0.95 6.09
N SER A 541 -45.17 -2.06 6.46
CA SER A 541 -43.78 -2.36 6.10
C SER A 541 -43.77 -3.29 4.90
N VAL A 542 -43.02 -2.93 3.85
CA VAL A 542 -42.84 -3.76 2.66
C VAL A 542 -41.36 -4.06 2.46
N ALA A 543 -41.05 -5.25 1.99
CA ALA A 543 -39.69 -5.65 1.66
C ALA A 543 -39.66 -6.41 0.33
N VAL A 544 -38.59 -6.23 -0.43
CA VAL A 544 -38.25 -7.06 -1.58
C VAL A 544 -36.89 -7.71 -1.38
N THR A 545 -36.80 -8.96 -1.81
CA THR A 545 -35.55 -9.71 -1.85
C THR A 545 -35.21 -10.10 -3.28
N LYS A 546 -34.02 -9.70 -3.75
CA LYS A 546 -33.49 -10.15 -5.04
C LYS A 546 -33.18 -11.65 -4.98
N ARG A 547 -33.49 -12.37 -6.05
CA ARG A 547 -33.17 -13.80 -6.15
C ARG A 547 -31.66 -14.00 -6.33
N ARG A 548 -31.09 -15.03 -5.68
CA ARG A 548 -29.76 -15.52 -6.05
C ARG A 548 -29.77 -16.00 -7.49
N VAL A 549 -28.61 -15.97 -8.15
CA VAL A 549 -28.50 -16.51 -9.50
C VAL A 549 -28.59 -18.05 -9.41
N PRO A 550 -29.51 -18.72 -10.13
CA PRO A 550 -29.70 -20.18 -10.06
C PRO A 550 -28.47 -20.95 -10.48
#